data_AF-A0A957YW52-F1
#
_entry.id   AF-A0A957YW52-F1
#
_cell.length_a   1.000
_cell.length_b   1.000
_cell.length_c   1.000
_cell.angle_alpha   90.00
_cell.angle_beta   90.00
_cell.angle_gamma   90.00
#
_symmetry.space_group_name_H-M   'P 1'
#
loop_
_entity.id
_entity.type
_entity.pdbx_description
1 polymer ?
#
loop_
_entity_poly.entity_id
_entity_poly.type
_entity_poly.pdbx_seq_one_letter_code
_entity_poly.pdbx_strand_id
1 'polypeptide(L)' 'MSTNQFAGQPAPLELLTNIPRLVAAYYLYKPDPANSDQRVSFGTSGHRGTSTECQFNEEHILAVCQA' A
#
# COMPACT_ATOMS: atom_id res chain seq x y z
N MET A 1 -25.82 11.61 -6.10
CA MET A 1 -25.45 11.24 -7.48
C MET A 1 -24.23 10.34 -7.41
N SER A 2 -24.19 9.24 -8.17
CA SER A 2 -22.97 8.45 -8.27
C SER A 2 -21.91 9.27 -9.00
N THR A 3 -20.75 9.48 -8.35
CA THR A 3 -19.61 10.21 -8.93
C THR A 3 -18.76 9.33 -9.86
N ASN A 4 -19.00 8.01 -9.88
CA ASN A 4 -18.27 7.06 -10.71
C ASN A 4 -19.22 6.33 -11.67
N GLN A 5 -18.83 6.23 -12.94
CA GLN A 5 -19.58 5.56 -14.00
C GLN A 5 -19.83 4.06 -13.75
N PHE A 6 -19.00 3.40 -12.94
CA PHE A 6 -19.08 1.97 -12.63
C PHE A 6 -19.64 1.68 -11.23
N ALA A 7 -20.17 2.67 -10.51
CA ALA A 7 -20.70 2.41 -9.17
C ALA A 7 -21.85 1.39 -9.21
N GLY A 8 -21.73 0.35 -8.37
CA GLY A 8 -22.69 -0.76 -8.32
C GLY A 8 -22.58 -1.77 -9.47
N GLN A 9 -21.61 -1.60 -10.38
CA GLN A 9 -21.31 -2.56 -11.45
C GLN A 9 -20.11 -3.44 -11.07
N PRO A 10 -19.96 -4.64 -11.69
CA PRO A 10 -18.75 -5.45 -11.56
C PRO A 10 -17.50 -4.67 -12.00
N ALA A 11 -16.38 -4.90 -11.32
CA ALA A 11 -15.12 -4.25 -11.67
C ALA A 11 -14.63 -4.75 -13.05
N PRO A 12 -14.34 -3.83 -13.99
CA PRO A 12 -13.72 -4.19 -15.26
C PRO A 12 -12.26 -4.64 -15.05
N LEU A 13 -11.76 -5.49 -15.96
CA LEU A 13 -10.44 -6.13 -15.83
C LEU A 13 -9.30 -5.12 -15.73
N GLU A 14 -9.42 -3.98 -16.41
CA GLU A 14 -8.40 -2.94 -16.47
C GLU A 14 -8.21 -2.21 -15.14
N LEU A 15 -9.17 -2.32 -14.21
CA LEU A 15 -9.07 -1.76 -12.86
C LEU A 15 -8.50 -2.76 -11.85
N LEU A 16 -8.27 -4.01 -12.23
CA LEU A 16 -7.75 -5.02 -11.31
C LEU A 16 -6.24 -4.84 -11.09
N THR A 17 -5.84 -4.86 -9.83
CA THR A 17 -4.43 -4.78 -9.43
C THR A 17 -3.66 -6.01 -9.89
N ASN A 18 -2.44 -5.80 -10.41
CA ASN A 18 -1.49 -6.89 -10.62
C ASN A 18 -0.93 -7.38 -9.27
N ILE A 19 -1.52 -8.46 -8.73
CA ILE A 19 -1.18 -8.99 -7.42
C ILE A 19 0.28 -9.48 -7.33
N PRO A 20 0.82 -10.25 -8.29
CA PRO A 20 2.23 -10.65 -8.25
C PRO A 20 3.19 -9.46 -8.17
N ARG A 21 2.92 -8.38 -8.91
CA ARG A 21 3.73 -7.15 -8.85
C ARG A 21 3.64 -6.48 -7.48
N LEU A 22 2.45 -6.39 -6.90
CA LEU A 22 2.25 -5.78 -5.57
C LEU A 22 3.00 -6.57 -4.48
N VAL A 23 2.92 -7.90 -4.50
CA VAL A 23 3.65 -8.78 -3.58
C VAL A 23 5.15 -8.67 -3.80
N ALA A 24 5.63 -8.65 -5.05
CA ALA A 24 7.05 -8.47 -5.34
C ALA A 24 7.56 -7.11 -4.81
N ALA A 25 6.79 -6.03 -4.99
CA ALA A 25 7.14 -4.70 -4.48
C ALA A 25 7.31 -4.68 -2.95
N TYR A 26 6.52 -5.46 -2.20
CA TYR A 26 6.64 -5.55 -0.74
C TYR A 26 8.05 -5.96 -0.27
N TYR A 27 8.67 -6.92 -0.98
CA TYR A 27 9.99 -7.43 -0.65
C TYR A 27 11.13 -6.68 -1.37
N LEU A 28 10.90 -6.23 -2.60
CA LEU A 28 11.96 -5.64 -3.42
C LEU A 28 12.15 -4.15 -3.18
N TYR A 29 11.09 -3.42 -2.82
CA TYR A 29 11.18 -1.98 -2.61
C TYR A 29 11.40 -1.67 -1.14
N LYS A 30 12.30 -0.72 -0.89
CA LYS A 30 12.67 -0.26 0.45
C LYS A 30 12.20 1.18 0.65
N PRO A 31 11.57 1.51 1.78
CA PRO A 31 11.22 2.89 2.11
C PRO A 31 12.48 3.75 2.28
N ASP A 32 12.38 5.00 1.81
CA ASP A 32 13.34 6.05 2.10
C ASP A 32 12.90 6.80 3.39
N PRO A 33 13.65 6.70 4.51
CA PRO A 33 13.29 7.37 5.75
C PRO A 33 13.38 8.90 5.67
N ALA A 34 14.07 9.46 4.67
CA ALA A 34 14.09 10.90 4.43
C ALA A 34 12.77 11.40 3.79
N ASN A 35 12.02 10.51 3.14
CA ASN A 35 10.70 10.82 2.60
C ASN A 35 9.63 10.59 3.67
N SER A 36 8.94 11.65 4.09
CA SER A 36 7.92 11.57 5.13
C SER A 36 6.77 10.62 4.81
N ASP A 37 6.44 10.47 3.53
CA ASP A 37 5.30 9.66 3.07
C ASP A 37 5.61 8.16 3.16
N GLN A 38 6.90 7.79 3.17
CA GLN A 38 7.36 6.39 3.24
C GLN A 38 7.72 5.95 4.67
N ARG A 39 7.39 6.75 5.68
CA ARG A 39 7.62 6.40 7.09
C ARG A 39 6.42 5.67 7.66
N VAL A 40 6.67 4.90 8.72
CA VAL A 40 5.60 4.35 9.55
C VAL A 40 4.79 5.50 10.16
N SER A 41 3.48 5.46 9.95
CA SER A 41 2.49 6.32 10.62
C SER A 41 1.46 5.43 11.29
N PHE A 42 1.59 5.23 12.60
CA PHE A 42 0.77 4.29 13.37
C PHE A 42 -0.31 5.03 14.17
N GLY A 43 -1.52 5.11 13.61
CA GLY A 43 -2.66 5.82 14.21
C GLY A 43 -3.64 4.92 14.96
N THR A 44 -4.86 5.40 15.18
CA THR A 44 -5.95 4.65 15.84
C THR A 44 -6.30 3.34 15.12
N SER A 45 -6.00 3.23 13.82
CA SER A 45 -6.19 2.04 12.99
C SER A 45 -4.88 1.46 12.47
N GLY A 46 -3.78 1.67 13.20
CA GLY A 46 -2.45 1.20 12.86
C GLY A 46 -1.81 1.97 11.71
N HIS A 47 -0.82 1.33 11.06
CA HIS A 47 -0.15 1.82 9.87
C HIS A 47 -0.74 1.18 8.60
N ARG A 48 -0.91 1.99 7.56
CA ARG A 48 -1.49 1.60 6.26
C ARG A 48 -0.71 2.25 5.13
N GLY A 49 -0.71 1.60 3.97
CA GLY A 49 -0.06 2.08 2.75
C GLY A 49 -0.14 1.02 1.65
N THR A 50 0.60 1.23 0.57
CA THR A 50 0.76 0.26 -0.52
C THR A 50 2.25 0.05 -0.85
N SER A 51 2.60 -1.19 -1.17
CA SER A 51 3.99 -1.58 -1.43
C SER A 51 4.60 -0.91 -2.65
N THR A 52 3.79 -0.60 -3.67
CA THR A 52 4.26 0.03 -4.92
C THR A 52 4.64 1.49 -4.76
N GLU A 53 4.24 2.12 -3.66
CA GLU A 53 4.57 3.51 -3.32
C GLU A 53 5.56 3.61 -2.16
N CYS A 54 6.16 2.48 -1.75
CA CYS A 54 7.07 2.38 -0.62
C CYS A 54 6.45 2.79 0.73
N GLN A 55 5.14 2.59 0.91
CA GLN A 55 4.42 2.97 2.15
C GLN A 55 4.00 1.75 3.00
N PHE A 56 4.19 0.53 2.50
CA PHE A 56 3.82 -0.71 3.20
C PHE A 56 4.66 -1.87 2.66
N ASN A 57 5.86 -2.01 3.17
CA ASN A 57 6.91 -2.92 2.68
C ASN A 57 7.53 -3.66 3.86
N GLU A 58 8.38 -4.66 3.59
CA GLU A 58 8.97 -5.53 4.62
C GLU A 58 9.57 -4.76 5.81
N GLU A 59 10.36 -3.71 5.54
CA GLU A 59 11.01 -2.92 6.58
C GLU A 59 10.01 -2.20 7.50
N HIS A 60 8.83 -1.81 7.00
CA HIS A 60 7.78 -1.24 7.84
C HIS A 60 7.24 -2.27 8.83
N ILE A 61 6.95 -3.49 8.35
CA ILE A 61 6.35 -4.54 9.18
C ILE A 61 7.37 -5.06 10.19
N LEU A 62 8.62 -5.25 9.79
CA LEU A 62 9.70 -5.60 10.71
C LEU A 62 9.86 -4.56 11.81
N ALA A 63 9.86 -3.27 11.48
CA ALA A 63 9.95 -2.19 12.45
C ALA A 63 8.74 -2.15 13.40
N VAL A 64 7.52 -2.30 12.88
CA VAL A 64 6.28 -2.33 13.68
C VAL A 64 6.22 -3.54 14.60
N CYS A 65 6.63 -4.72 14.15
CA CYS A 65 6.64 -5.93 14.99
C CYS A 65 7.68 -5.89 16.10
N GLN A 66 8.76 -5.14 15.93
CA GLN A 66 9.82 -4.99 16.92
C GLN A 66 9.53 -3.89 17.96
N ALA A 67 8.78 -2.85 17.58
CA ALA A 67 8.46 -1.70 18.43
C ALA A 67 7.63 -2.10 19.67
#